data_AF-X1ALQ9-F1
#
_entry.id   AF-X1ALQ9-F1
#
_cell.length_a   1.000
_cell.length_b   1.000
_cell.length_c   1.000
_cell.angle_alpha   90.00
_cell.angle_beta   90.00
_cell.angle_gamma   90.00
#
_symmetry.space_group_name_H-M   'P 1'
#
loop_
_entity.id
_entity.type
_entity.pdbx_description
1 polymer ?
#
loop_
_entity_poly.entity_id
_entity_poly.type
_entity_poly.pdbx_seq_one_letter_code
_entity_poly.pdbx_strand_id
1 'polypeptide(L)'
;MALEDIVRNIKAKATQEVKRIKEEADKEGEEIIKKAREEADKVKTRILYQLESQAKEGKRKLVIRMRSEERKKLLIHKRKLMDEAFRQAKQKLSSLEKAEYLSLIKRSLISNIDSGEEEITVSPRDEEWMEGNFIKD
;
A
#
# COMPACT_ATOMS: atom_id res chain seq x y z
N MET A 1 39.42 81.10 28.37
CA MET A 1 38.53 81.38 27.23
C MET A 1 38.79 80.47 26.03
N ALA A 2 39.85 80.64 25.23
CA ALA A 2 40.05 79.80 24.02
C ALA A 2 40.18 78.28 24.28
N LEU A 3 40.83 77.87 25.37
CA LEU A 3 41.02 76.46 25.72
C LEU A 3 39.72 75.79 26.19
N GLU A 4 38.83 76.51 26.86
CA GLU A 4 37.55 76.00 27.36
C GLU A 4 36.55 75.75 26.22
N ASP A 5 36.60 76.55 25.17
CA ASP A 5 35.76 76.38 23.98
C ASP A 5 36.21 75.18 23.13
N ILE A 6 37.52 74.93 23.04
CA ILE A 6 38.07 73.73 22.41
C ILE A 6 37.61 72.46 23.16
N VAL A 7 37.72 72.45 24.49
CA VAL A 7 37.29 71.31 25.31
C VAL A 7 35.77 71.09 25.21
N ARG A 8 34.96 72.16 25.19
CA ARG A 8 33.51 72.06 24.97
C ARG A 8 33.17 71.45 23.61
N ASN A 9 33.81 71.90 22.54
CA ASN A 9 33.59 71.36 21.20
C ASN A 9 34.00 69.89 21.08
N ILE A 10 35.11 69.49 21.70
CA ILE A 10 35.55 68.09 21.74
C ILE A 10 34.51 67.22 22.47
N LYS A 11 34.02 67.67 23.63
CA LYS A 11 32.97 66.95 24.38
C LYS A 11 31.66 66.87 23.61
N ALA A 12 31.25 67.94 22.93
CA ALA A 12 30.04 67.95 22.12
C ALA A 12 30.13 66.95 20.96
N LYS A 13 31.25 66.95 20.22
CA LYS A 13 31.51 65.99 19.14
C LYS A 13 31.57 64.54 19.65
N ALA A 14 32.25 64.30 20.78
CA ALA A 14 32.32 62.96 21.37
C ALA A 14 30.93 62.45 21.79
N THR A 15 30.10 63.30 22.39
CA THR A 15 28.73 62.94 22.78
C THR A 15 27.87 62.61 21.55
N GLN A 16 28.02 63.39 20.47
CA GLN A 16 27.30 63.18 19.22
C GLN A 16 27.71 61.87 18.54
N GLU A 17 29.00 61.56 18.53
CA GLU A 17 29.52 60.32 17.94
C GLU A 17 29.09 59.08 18.75
N VAL A 18 29.13 59.16 20.09
CA VAL A 18 28.62 58.10 20.96
C VAL A 18 27.13 57.83 20.70
N LYS A 19 26.34 58.88 20.49
CA LYS A 19 24.92 58.75 20.18
C LYS A 19 24.70 58.09 18.81
N ARG A 20 25.49 58.49 17.80
CA ARG A 20 25.46 57.90 16.45
C ARG A 20 25.78 56.40 16.48
N ILE A 21 26.86 56.02 17.18
CA ILE A 21 27.27 54.62 17.32
C ILE A 21 26.21 53.78 18.03
N LYS A 22 25.57 54.32 19.08
CA LYS A 22 24.46 53.62 19.75
C LYS A 22 23.26 53.40 18.83
N GLU A 23 22.83 54.44 18.12
CA GLU A 23 21.70 54.34 17.19
C GLU A 23 21.99 53.36 16.03
N GLU A 24 23.24 53.30 15.56
CA GLU A 24 23.68 52.35 14.54
C GLU A 24 23.71 50.91 15.08
N ALA A 25 24.25 50.69 16.27
CA ALA A 25 24.27 49.39 16.94
C ALA A 25 22.86 48.87 17.27
N ASP A 26 21.95 49.74 17.72
CA ASP A 26 20.56 49.38 18.00
C ASP A 26 19.85 48.93 16.72
N LYS A 27 20.02 49.66 15.61
CA LYS A 27 19.46 49.28 14.30
C LYS A 27 20.02 47.97 13.77
N GLU A 28 21.32 47.77 13.85
CA GLU A 28 21.95 46.49 13.45
C GLU A 28 21.43 45.34 14.30
N GLY A 29 21.28 45.54 15.62
CA GLY A 29 20.70 44.56 16.54
C GLY A 29 19.26 44.19 16.15
N GLU A 30 18.42 45.18 15.86
CA GLU A 30 17.05 44.96 15.40
C GLU A 30 17.00 44.20 14.06
N GLU A 31 17.87 44.53 13.11
CA GLU A 31 17.95 43.80 11.84
C GLU A 31 18.37 42.35 12.01
N ILE A 32 19.35 42.07 12.88
CA ILE A 32 19.80 40.70 13.17
C ILE A 32 18.65 39.90 13.77
N ILE A 33 17.94 40.45 14.75
CA ILE A 33 16.80 39.79 15.39
C ILE A 33 15.69 39.55 14.35
N LYS A 34 15.40 40.52 13.49
CA LYS A 34 14.39 40.38 12.44
C LYS A 34 14.75 39.26 11.47
N LYS A 35 15.99 39.24 10.95
CA LYS A 35 16.47 38.17 10.04
C LYS A 35 16.42 36.79 10.70
N ALA A 36 16.82 36.70 11.97
CA ALA A 36 16.77 35.45 12.73
C ALA A 36 15.34 34.93 12.90
N ARG A 37 14.37 35.83 13.16
CA ARG A 37 12.95 35.48 13.26
C ARG A 37 12.38 35.00 11.93
N GLU A 38 12.68 35.72 10.85
CA GLU A 38 12.23 35.33 9.50
C GLU A 38 12.77 33.95 9.11
N GLU A 39 14.03 33.66 9.42
CA GLU A 39 14.63 32.36 9.12
C GLU A 39 14.06 31.25 9.99
N ALA A 40 13.81 31.51 11.28
CA ALA A 40 13.13 30.57 12.16
C ALA A 40 11.72 30.23 11.67
N ASP A 41 10.96 31.22 11.20
CA ASP A 41 9.61 31.01 10.67
C ASP A 41 9.62 30.22 9.34
N LYS A 42 10.59 30.48 8.46
CA LYS A 42 10.78 29.66 7.25
C LYS A 42 11.08 28.20 7.59
N VAL A 43 12.00 27.96 8.53
CA VAL A 43 12.36 26.60 8.98
C VAL A 43 11.14 25.90 9.59
N LYS A 44 10.42 26.59 10.47
CA LYS A 44 9.18 26.08 11.08
C LYS A 44 8.16 25.69 10.02
N THR A 45 7.90 26.58 9.06
CA THR A 45 6.92 26.35 7.98
C THR A 45 7.30 25.15 7.12
N ARG A 46 8.59 25.03 6.77
CA ARG A 46 9.10 23.88 6.01
C ARG A 46 8.93 22.57 6.77
N ILE A 47 9.26 22.54 8.06
CA ILE A 47 9.11 21.34 8.90
C ILE A 47 7.63 20.96 9.00
N LEU A 48 6.74 21.91 9.27
CA LEU A 48 5.30 21.64 9.35
C LEU A 48 4.75 21.06 8.05
N TYR A 49 5.11 21.66 6.91
CA TYR A 49 4.71 21.16 5.60
C TYR A 49 5.20 19.73 5.34
N GLN A 50 6.46 19.44 5.68
CA GLN A 50 7.03 18.09 5.54
C GLN A 50 6.31 17.08 6.43
N LEU A 51 6.05 17.42 7.69
CA LEU A 51 5.34 16.56 8.64
C LEU A 51 3.90 16.29 8.20
N GLU A 52 3.18 17.31 7.72
CA GLU A 52 1.82 17.14 7.20
C GLU A 52 1.79 16.20 5.98
N SER A 53 2.73 16.40 5.04
CA SER A 53 2.85 15.54 3.86
C SER A 53 3.15 14.09 4.26
N GLN A 54 4.11 13.88 5.15
CA GLN A 54 4.47 12.55 5.66
C GLN A 54 3.31 11.89 6.41
N ALA A 55 2.58 12.64 7.24
CA ALA A 55 1.41 12.12 7.95
C ALA A 55 0.30 11.68 6.99
N LYS A 56 0.04 12.48 5.95
CA LYS A 56 -0.95 12.15 4.90
C LYS A 56 -0.56 10.90 4.13
N GLU A 57 0.71 10.78 3.74
CA GLU A 57 1.21 9.57 3.09
C GLU A 57 1.16 8.34 4.00
N GLY A 58 1.55 8.50 5.27
CA GLY A 58 1.52 7.43 6.28
C GLY A 58 0.10 6.88 6.45
N LYS A 59 -0.89 7.78 6.60
CA LYS A 59 -2.30 7.39 6.67
C LYS A 59 -2.76 6.65 5.41
N ARG A 60 -2.39 7.14 4.23
CA ARG A 60 -2.73 6.48 2.95
C ARG A 60 -2.12 5.07 2.86
N LYS A 61 -0.84 4.93 3.20
CA LYS A 61 -0.12 3.64 3.20
C LYS A 61 -0.76 2.65 4.18
N LEU A 62 -1.13 3.11 5.37
CA LEU A 62 -1.79 2.29 6.38
C LEU A 62 -3.13 1.74 5.87
N VAL A 63 -3.99 2.59 5.31
CA VAL A 63 -5.29 2.17 4.77
C VAL A 63 -5.14 1.16 3.63
N ILE A 64 -4.18 1.38 2.72
CA ILE A 64 -3.92 0.45 1.61
C ILE A 64 -3.48 -0.91 2.14
N ARG A 65 -2.56 -0.93 3.13
CA ARG A 65 -2.08 -2.16 3.75
C ARG A 65 -3.23 -2.95 4.39
N MET A 66 -4.04 -2.27 5.22
CA MET A 66 -5.19 -2.89 5.89
C MET A 66 -6.17 -3.51 4.88
N ARG A 67 -6.55 -2.76 3.84
CA ARG A 67 -7.46 -3.26 2.79
C ARG A 67 -6.88 -4.44 2.02
N SER A 68 -5.56 -4.43 1.78
CA SER A 68 -4.88 -5.54 1.10
C SER A 68 -4.91 -6.81 1.96
N GLU A 69 -4.63 -6.68 3.26
CA GLU A 69 -4.66 -7.80 4.21
C GLU A 69 -6.07 -8.38 4.37
N GLU A 70 -7.10 -7.54 4.46
CA GLU A 70 -8.51 -7.98 4.48
C GLU A 70 -8.88 -8.77 3.22
N ARG A 71 -8.54 -8.24 2.04
CA ARG A 71 -8.79 -8.93 0.76
C ARG A 71 -8.05 -10.27 0.70
N LYS A 72 -6.79 -10.31 1.14
CA LYS A 72 -6.00 -11.54 1.22
C LYS A 72 -6.68 -12.58 2.11
N LYS A 73 -7.11 -12.18 3.31
CA LYS A 73 -7.84 -13.06 4.22
C LYS A 73 -9.11 -13.59 3.57
N LEU A 74 -9.92 -12.73 2.96
CA LEU A 74 -11.15 -13.16 2.28
C LEU A 74 -10.87 -14.18 1.17
N LEU A 75 -9.87 -13.91 0.32
CA LEU A 75 -9.49 -14.80 -0.78
C LEU A 75 -9.01 -16.16 -0.28
N ILE A 76 -8.25 -16.20 0.81
CA ILE A 76 -7.82 -17.45 1.44
C ILE A 76 -9.03 -18.27 1.91
N HIS A 77 -10.02 -17.64 2.54
CA HIS A 77 -11.22 -18.35 3.00
C HIS A 77 -12.06 -18.86 1.84
N LYS A 78 -12.25 -18.05 0.78
CA LYS A 78 -12.95 -18.48 -0.44
C LYS A 78 -12.28 -19.70 -1.06
N ARG A 79 -10.95 -19.68 -1.18
CA ARG A 79 -10.19 -20.82 -1.71
C ARG A 79 -10.36 -22.07 -0.85
N LYS A 80 -10.26 -21.94 0.48
CA LYS A 80 -10.51 -23.08 1.38
C LYS A 80 -11.89 -23.70 1.20
N LEU A 81 -12.94 -22.88 1.03
CA LEU A 81 -14.28 -23.38 0.78
C LEU A 81 -14.40 -24.09 -0.58
N MET A 82 -13.76 -23.55 -1.62
CA MET A 82 -13.71 -24.21 -2.93
C MET A 82 -12.95 -25.54 -2.85
N ASP A 83 -11.76 -25.54 -2.24
CA ASP A 83 -10.94 -26.75 -2.09
C ASP A 83 -11.71 -27.84 -1.34
N GLU A 84 -12.45 -27.45 -0.30
CA GLU A 84 -13.33 -28.36 0.44
C GLU A 84 -14.48 -28.90 -0.41
N ALA A 85 -15.14 -28.04 -1.18
CA ALA A 85 -16.21 -28.46 -2.10
C ALA A 85 -15.69 -29.44 -3.17
N PHE A 86 -14.53 -29.17 -3.76
CA PHE A 86 -13.90 -30.07 -4.73
C PHE A 86 -13.46 -31.40 -4.08
N ARG A 87 -12.93 -31.35 -2.85
CA ARG A 87 -12.56 -32.54 -2.09
C ARG A 87 -13.78 -33.42 -1.84
N GLN A 88 -14.88 -32.83 -1.40
CA GLN A 88 -16.15 -33.55 -1.19
C GLN A 88 -16.73 -34.09 -2.49
N ALA A 89 -16.70 -33.31 -3.58
CA ALA A 89 -17.16 -33.77 -4.88
C ALA A 89 -16.35 -34.98 -5.36
N LYS A 90 -15.02 -34.91 -5.27
CA LYS A 90 -14.13 -36.03 -5.59
C LYS A 90 -14.44 -37.26 -4.74
N GLN A 91 -14.63 -37.08 -3.43
CA GLN A 91 -14.96 -38.17 -2.52
C GLN A 91 -16.28 -38.83 -2.92
N LYS A 92 -17.34 -38.05 -3.15
CA LYS A 92 -18.66 -38.55 -3.58
C LYS A 92 -18.56 -39.33 -4.90
N LEU A 93 -17.86 -38.78 -5.89
CA LEU A 93 -17.64 -39.46 -7.18
C LEU A 93 -16.84 -40.75 -7.02
N SER A 94 -15.85 -40.77 -6.13
CA SER A 94 -15.01 -41.95 -5.88
C SER A 94 -15.72 -43.01 -5.06
N SER A 95 -16.78 -42.64 -4.32
CA SER A 95 -17.58 -43.54 -3.49
C SER A 95 -18.87 -44.00 -4.16
N LEU A 96 -19.11 -43.62 -5.42
CA LEU A 96 -20.27 -44.12 -6.17
C LEU A 96 -20.16 -45.64 -6.32
N GLU A 97 -21.29 -46.32 -6.22
CA GLU A 97 -21.34 -47.74 -6.55
C GLU A 97 -21.06 -47.95 -8.05
N LYS A 98 -20.50 -49.11 -8.41
CA LYS A 98 -20.09 -49.44 -9.78
C LYS A 98 -21.20 -49.13 -10.80
N ALA A 99 -22.45 -49.52 -10.52
CA ALA A 99 -23.58 -49.31 -11.42
C ALA A 99 -23.90 -47.82 -11.64
N GLU A 100 -23.92 -47.02 -10.58
CA GLU A 100 -24.19 -45.58 -10.65
C GLU A 100 -23.06 -44.83 -11.38
N TYR A 101 -21.82 -45.19 -11.08
CA TYR A 101 -20.63 -44.65 -11.75
C TYR A 101 -20.67 -44.94 -13.25
N LEU A 102 -20.90 -46.20 -13.64
CA LEU A 102 -20.98 -46.60 -15.04
C LEU A 102 -22.13 -45.93 -15.79
N SER A 103 -23.30 -45.74 -15.15
CA SER A 103 -24.42 -44.98 -15.72
C SER A 103 -24.08 -43.51 -15.97
N LEU A 104 -23.37 -42.87 -15.03
CA LEU A 104 -22.89 -41.50 -15.18
C LEU A 104 -21.91 -41.38 -16.36
N ILE A 105 -20.93 -42.28 -16.44
CA ILE A 105 -19.94 -42.28 -17.52
C ILE A 105 -20.59 -42.57 -18.87
N LYS A 106 -21.48 -43.58 -18.97
CA LYS A 106 -22.22 -43.89 -20.21
C LYS A 106 -22.97 -42.68 -20.74
N ARG A 107 -23.69 -41.97 -19.86
CA ARG A 107 -24.41 -40.74 -20.22
C ARG A 107 -23.46 -39.65 -20.72
N SER A 108 -22.33 -39.44 -20.03
CA SER A 108 -21.32 -38.46 -20.42
C SER A 108 -20.69 -38.79 -21.77
N LEU A 109 -20.41 -40.07 -22.04
CA LEU A 109 -19.82 -40.49 -23.31
C LEU A 109 -20.81 -40.31 -24.47
N ILE A 110 -22.05 -40.81 -24.34
CA ILE A 110 -23.08 -40.68 -25.40
C ILE A 110 -23.36 -39.22 -25.75
N SER A 111 -23.29 -38.31 -24.78
CA SER A 111 -23.51 -36.88 -25.01
C SER A 111 -22.33 -36.15 -25.67
N ASN A 112 -21.19 -36.81 -25.85
CA ASN A 112 -19.98 -36.25 -26.47
C ASN A 112 -19.45 -37.08 -27.65
N ILE A 113 -20.16 -38.15 -28.04
CA ILE A 113 -19.84 -38.98 -29.21
C ILE A 113 -20.74 -38.51 -30.35
N ASP A 114 -20.14 -38.09 -31.47
CA ASP A 114 -20.87 -37.52 -32.61
C ASP A 114 -20.88 -38.46 -33.83
N SER A 115 -19.77 -39.13 -34.12
CA SER A 115 -19.56 -39.92 -35.35
C SER A 115 -19.58 -41.43 -35.14
N GLY A 116 -19.30 -41.89 -33.92
CA GLY A 116 -19.18 -43.31 -33.58
C GLY A 116 -17.85 -43.96 -33.96
N GLU A 117 -16.91 -43.18 -34.52
CA GLU A 117 -15.54 -43.61 -34.85
C GLU A 117 -14.50 -43.12 -33.83
N GLU A 118 -14.95 -42.51 -32.73
CA GLU A 118 -14.08 -41.98 -31.69
C GLU A 118 -13.41 -43.08 -30.86
N GLU A 119 -12.13 -42.86 -30.54
CA GLU A 119 -11.38 -43.69 -29.61
C GLU A 119 -11.50 -43.13 -28.18
N ILE A 120 -11.83 -43.99 -27.21
CA ILE A 120 -11.99 -43.61 -25.80
C ILE A 120 -10.84 -44.20 -24.99
N THR A 121 -10.03 -43.32 -24.40
CA THR A 121 -8.99 -43.73 -23.44
C THR A 121 -9.53 -43.68 -22.02
N VAL A 122 -9.40 -44.79 -21.29
CA VAL A 122 -9.86 -44.92 -19.89
C VAL A 122 -8.73 -45.38 -18.98
N SER A 123 -8.96 -45.32 -17.66
CA SER A 123 -8.02 -45.89 -16.70
C SER A 123 -8.13 -47.42 -16.67
N PRO A 124 -7.09 -48.17 -16.25
CA PRO A 124 -7.14 -49.64 -16.21
C PRO A 124 -8.30 -50.20 -15.36
N ARG A 125 -8.66 -49.49 -14.29
CA ARG A 125 -9.82 -49.85 -13.45
C ARG A 125 -11.13 -49.74 -14.22
N ASP A 126 -11.28 -48.66 -14.99
CA ASP A 126 -12.52 -48.41 -15.71
C ASP A 126 -12.62 -49.32 -16.93
N GLU A 127 -11.48 -49.69 -17.54
CA GLU A 127 -11.39 -50.71 -18.59
C GLU A 127 -11.96 -52.05 -18.11
N GLU A 128 -11.50 -52.56 -16.95
CA GLU A 128 -12.03 -53.79 -16.33
C GLU A 128 -13.54 -53.68 -16.02
N TRP A 129 -14.00 -52.50 -15.62
CA TRP A 129 -15.41 -52.29 -15.28
C TRP A 129 -16.33 -52.15 -16.49
N MET A 130 -15.77 -51.76 -17.64
CA MET A 130 -16.47 -51.58 -18.90
C MET A 130 -16.40 -52.82 -19.80
N GLU A 131 -15.80 -53.92 -19.34
CA GLU A 131 -15.81 -55.19 -20.06
C GLU A 131 -17.24 -55.66 -20.40
N GLY A 132 -17.49 -55.94 -21.68
CA GLY A 132 -18.79 -56.36 -22.22
C GLY A 132 -19.51 -55.28 -23.05
N ASN A 133 -20.83 -55.40 -23.19
CA ASN A 133 -21.67 -54.45 -23.93
C ASN A 133 -21.96 -53.19 -23.09
N PHE A 134 -20.93 -52.43 -22.69
CA PHE A 134 -21.13 -51.22 -21.87
C PHE A 134 -21.93 -50.15 -22.62
N ILE A 135 -21.66 -49.98 -23.92
CA ILE A 135 -22.30 -48.95 -24.77
C ILE A 135 -23.45 -49.51 -25.61
N LYS A 136 -23.47 -50.81 -25.93
CA LYS A 136 -24.61 -51.46 -26.60
C LYS A 136 -25.74 -51.63 -25.58
N ASP A 137 -26.96 -51.25 -25.97
CA ASP A 137 -28.15 -51.16 -25.11
C ASP A 137 -28.29 -52.28 -24.07
#